data_AF-A0A4Y2HEX1-F1
#
_entry.id   AF-A0A4Y2HEX1-F1
#
_cell.length_a   1.000
_cell.length_b   1.000
_cell.length_c   1.000
_cell.angle_alpha   90.00
_cell.angle_beta   90.00
_cell.angle_gamma   90.00
#
_symmetry.space_group_name_H-M   'P 1'
#
loop_
_entity.id
_entity.type
_entity.pdbx_description
1 polymer ?
#
loop_
_entity_poly.entity_id
_entity_poly.type
_entity_poly.pdbx_seq_one_letter_code
_entity_poly.pdbx_strand_id
1 'polypeptide(L)'
;MDALLSLVEFNSLKPIASSLDSLPGVFFHTELLTHTNKSSQHPEYLRQAALEVINNIPIEATLIYTDGSKNEIERTGSGGFVKDGRGEASLKRRNADYCLVFRSEMIAIDMALDFVLEHQLFGEIRILSDSRSVVQYLDNWRNVSDRWRMDIFNKLKTLCNSCVLHLQWMKSHVNLKYNDIADILVKGGTTMPQAYVEPLIYLELYSRRKAFVNISWRHPPVHSWYGSEGPGAAIHFKGDRKDQTALARLTCGHFKTLRFSPGDKKFNICTKCNMIEATPQHLLDCIALVYDGLLKRPDFVLEMMKGNDRRLERRRFKILKIFSFNRDGNTEDKIIYSMNENISLN
;
A
#
# COMPACT_ATOMS: atom_id res chain seq x y z
N MET A 1 14.83 -15.75 -12.19
CA MET A 1 14.67 -15.07 -10.88
C MET A 1 15.76 -14.03 -10.67
N ASP A 2 16.85 -14.08 -11.43
CA ASP A 2 18.07 -13.30 -11.18
C ASP A 2 18.03 -11.82 -11.61
N ALA A 3 17.13 -11.43 -12.53
CA ALA A 3 17.04 -10.04 -13.00
C ALA A 3 16.34 -9.07 -12.02
N LEU A 4 15.63 -9.57 -11.00
CA LEU A 4 14.92 -8.73 -10.01
C LEU A 4 15.77 -8.46 -8.76
N LEU A 5 16.76 -9.30 -8.47
CA LEU A 5 17.64 -9.14 -7.31
C LEU A 5 18.65 -8.00 -7.50
N SER A 6 19.02 -7.67 -8.74
CA SER A 6 19.93 -6.55 -9.06
C SER A 6 19.28 -5.17 -8.91
N LEU A 7 17.96 -5.08 -8.72
CA LEU A 7 17.21 -3.83 -8.57
C LEU A 7 16.83 -3.51 -7.12
N VAL A 8 17.14 -4.38 -6.16
CA VAL A 8 16.77 -4.21 -4.75
C VAL A 8 17.95 -3.60 -3.99
N GLU A 9 17.78 -2.38 -3.49
CA GLU A 9 18.75 -1.82 -2.54
C GLU A 9 18.80 -2.67 -1.26
N PHE A 10 20.01 -3.11 -0.90
CA PHE A 10 20.28 -3.74 0.38
C PHE A 10 20.17 -2.70 1.50
N ASN A 11 19.11 -2.77 2.29
CA ASN A 11 19.02 -2.04 3.55
C ASN A 11 19.87 -2.77 4.60
N SER A 12 20.86 -2.07 5.18
CA SER A 12 21.68 -2.61 6.26
C SER A 12 20.87 -2.65 7.56
N LEU A 13 20.82 -3.82 8.20
CA LEU A 13 20.17 -4.00 9.51
C LEU A 13 20.98 -3.43 10.68
N LYS A 14 22.15 -2.82 10.43
CA LYS A 14 22.99 -2.23 11.47
C LYS A 14 22.72 -0.72 11.59
N PRO A 15 22.46 -0.18 12.79
CA PRO A 15 22.41 1.25 13.01
C PRO A 15 23.70 1.90 12.51
N ILE A 16 23.58 2.83 11.56
CA ILE A 16 24.72 3.57 10.99
C ILE A 16 25.02 4.82 11.84
N ALA A 17 24.01 5.35 12.54
CA ALA A 17 24.17 6.49 13.44
C ALA A 17 24.88 6.08 14.74
N SER A 18 25.84 6.88 15.17
CA SER A 18 26.53 6.71 16.45
C SER A 18 25.58 7.13 17.60
N SER A 19 25.74 6.55 18.79
CA SER A 19 24.96 6.94 19.97
C SER A 19 25.18 8.40 20.42
N LEU A 20 26.18 9.08 19.84
CA LEU A 20 26.55 10.47 20.13
C LEU A 20 25.93 11.47 19.14
N ASP A 21 25.30 11.00 18.08
CA ASP A 21 24.71 11.88 17.08
C ASP A 21 23.51 12.66 17.67
N SER A 22 23.47 13.96 17.38
CA SER A 22 22.39 14.87 17.74
C SER A 22 22.10 15.82 16.59
N LEU A 23 20.87 16.35 16.55
CA LEU A 23 20.43 17.36 15.60
C LEU A 23 20.01 18.62 16.36
N PRO A 24 20.96 19.37 16.96
CA PRO A 24 20.65 20.60 17.67
C PRO A 24 19.99 21.59 16.72
N GLY A 25 18.83 22.15 17.06
CA GLY A 25 18.13 23.10 16.19
C GLY A 25 17.31 22.48 15.06
N VAL A 26 17.14 21.15 15.03
CA VAL A 26 16.13 20.48 14.18
C VAL A 26 14.97 19.99 15.04
N PHE A 27 13.75 20.38 14.67
CA PHE A 27 12.54 20.04 15.41
C PHE A 27 11.52 19.35 14.50
N PHE A 28 10.94 18.27 15.01
CA PHE A 28 9.89 17.51 14.32
C PHE A 28 8.55 17.73 15.03
N HIS A 29 7.57 18.26 14.31
CA HIS A 29 6.25 18.55 14.83
C HIS A 29 5.23 17.64 14.15
N THR A 30 4.82 16.57 14.84
CA THR A 30 3.92 15.53 14.29
C THR A 30 2.47 15.65 14.78
N GLU A 31 2.20 16.66 15.60
CA GLU A 31 0.88 16.99 16.13
C GLU A 31 0.55 18.46 15.84
N LEU A 32 -0.74 18.76 15.76
CA LEU A 32 -1.23 20.14 15.77
C LEU A 32 -1.40 20.57 17.23
N LEU A 33 -1.28 21.88 17.51
CA LEU A 33 -1.28 22.47 18.87
C LEU A 33 -2.47 22.08 19.77
N THR A 34 -3.52 21.46 19.22
CA THR A 34 -4.64 20.89 19.96
C THR A 34 -4.71 19.37 19.77
N HIS A 35 -4.75 18.60 20.86
CA HIS A 35 -5.05 17.16 20.84
C HIS A 35 -6.40 16.90 20.16
N THR A 36 -6.42 16.09 19.09
CA THR A 36 -7.64 15.88 18.31
C THR A 36 -7.86 14.42 17.94
N ASN A 37 -9.10 13.96 18.15
CA ASN A 37 -9.55 12.60 17.87
C ASN A 37 -10.12 12.50 16.43
N LYS A 38 -9.80 11.42 15.72
CA LYS A 38 -9.93 11.30 14.26
C LYS A 38 -11.36 11.32 13.68
N SER A 39 -12.41 11.22 14.50
CA SER A 39 -13.76 10.86 14.03
C SER A 39 -14.77 12.01 13.93
N SER A 40 -14.43 13.26 14.25
CA SER A 40 -15.46 14.32 14.36
C SER A 40 -14.96 15.75 14.11
N GLN A 41 -14.21 16.00 13.02
CA GLN A 41 -13.73 17.37 12.74
C GLN A 41 -14.24 17.90 11.41
N HIS A 42 -14.98 19.01 11.51
CA HIS A 42 -15.39 19.84 10.40
C HIS A 42 -14.14 20.35 9.64
N PRO A 43 -14.12 20.35 8.29
CA PRO A 43 -12.97 20.81 7.49
C PRO A 43 -12.46 22.20 7.87
N GLU A 44 -13.36 23.09 8.30
CA GLU A 44 -13.01 24.46 8.73
C GLU A 44 -12.20 24.49 10.03
N TYR A 45 -12.43 23.57 10.96
CA TYR A 45 -11.62 23.50 12.19
C TYR A 45 -10.17 23.12 11.86
N LEU A 46 -10.00 22.16 10.96
CA LEU A 46 -8.68 21.73 10.48
C LEU A 46 -7.98 22.86 9.74
N ARG A 47 -8.76 23.69 9.04
CA ARG A 47 -8.30 24.95 8.46
C ARG A 47 -7.82 25.95 9.47
N GLN A 48 -8.60 26.15 10.52
CA GLN A 48 -8.22 27.07 11.56
C GLN A 48 -6.94 26.62 12.28
N ALA A 49 -6.83 25.34 12.63
CA ALA A 49 -5.63 24.79 13.28
C ALA A 49 -4.37 24.91 12.40
N ALA A 50 -4.49 24.69 11.08
CA ALA A 50 -3.37 24.87 10.16
C ALA A 50 -2.98 26.35 10.02
N LEU A 51 -3.97 27.25 9.95
CA LEU A 51 -3.73 28.69 9.93
C LEU A 51 -3.08 29.19 11.22
N GLU A 52 -3.45 28.66 12.38
CA GLU A 52 -2.79 28.98 13.66
C GLU A 52 -1.33 28.55 13.65
N VAL A 53 -1.02 27.35 13.17
CA VAL A 53 0.37 26.91 13.01
C VAL A 53 1.14 27.84 12.09
N ILE A 54 0.55 28.27 10.97
CA ILE A 54 1.18 29.19 10.00
C ILE A 54 1.37 30.59 10.58
N ASN A 55 0.35 31.13 11.26
CA ASN A 55 0.38 32.46 11.86
C ASN A 55 1.37 32.57 13.03
N ASN A 56 1.68 31.44 13.68
CA ASN A 56 2.70 31.35 14.73
C ASN A 56 4.12 31.20 14.17
N ILE A 57 4.31 31.14 12.85
CA ILE A 57 5.63 31.12 12.23
C ILE A 57 6.15 32.57 12.18
N PRO A 58 7.42 32.83 12.54
CA PRO A 58 8.01 34.15 12.36
C PRO A 58 7.89 34.62 10.90
N ILE A 59 7.63 35.92 10.73
CA ILE A 59 7.40 36.51 9.39
C ILE A 59 8.64 36.39 8.52
N GLU A 60 9.83 36.45 9.12
CA GLU A 60 11.11 36.33 8.43
C GLU A 60 11.52 34.88 8.13
N ALA A 61 10.77 33.88 8.61
CA ALA A 61 11.12 32.48 8.40
C ALA A 61 10.90 32.07 6.94
N THR A 62 11.81 31.25 6.41
CA THR A 62 11.59 30.61 5.11
C THR A 62 10.57 29.49 5.25
N LEU A 63 9.55 29.50 4.40
CA LEU A 63 8.52 28.46 4.32
C LEU A 63 8.76 27.59 3.09
N ILE A 64 8.79 26.27 3.28
CA ILE A 64 8.87 25.31 2.17
C ILE A 64 7.72 24.33 2.29
N TYR A 65 6.80 24.36 1.33
CA TYR A 65 5.70 23.40 1.23
C TYR A 65 6.15 22.23 0.37
N THR A 66 5.87 21.00 0.77
CA THR A 66 6.30 19.79 0.05
C THR A 66 5.14 18.81 -0.10
N ASP A 67 5.05 18.17 -1.26
CA ASP A 67 4.03 17.15 -1.56
C ASP A 67 4.61 16.05 -2.47
N GLY A 68 4.11 14.83 -2.31
CA GLY A 68 4.46 13.64 -3.07
C GLY A 68 3.22 12.94 -3.61
N SER A 69 3.12 12.78 -4.93
CA SER A 69 1.92 12.20 -5.53
C SER A 69 2.21 11.07 -6.50
N LYS A 70 1.14 10.32 -6.75
CA LYS A 70 1.07 9.25 -7.74
C LYS A 70 -0.24 9.39 -8.51
N ASN A 71 -0.15 9.38 -9.84
CA ASN A 71 -1.32 9.44 -10.70
C ASN A 71 -1.92 8.05 -10.97
N GLU A 72 -3.06 8.03 -11.68
CA GLU A 72 -3.80 6.81 -12.00
C GLU A 72 -3.03 5.81 -12.87
N ILE A 73 -2.02 6.28 -13.60
CA ILE A 73 -1.16 5.48 -14.48
C ILE A 73 0.14 5.10 -13.74
N GLU A 74 0.13 5.13 -12.41
CA GLU A 74 1.26 4.76 -11.54
C GLU A 74 2.52 5.61 -11.76
N ARG A 75 2.40 6.79 -12.39
CA ARG A 75 3.48 7.77 -12.49
C ARG A 75 3.53 8.60 -11.22
N THR A 76 4.73 8.78 -10.71
CA THR A 76 4.99 9.44 -9.44
C THR A 76 5.83 10.70 -9.63
N GLY A 77 5.67 11.63 -8.70
CA GLY A 77 6.41 12.88 -8.68
C GLY A 77 6.49 13.45 -7.28
N SER A 78 7.43 14.37 -7.12
CA SER A 78 7.62 15.15 -5.90
C SER A 78 7.67 16.62 -6.27
N GLY A 79 7.11 17.46 -5.41
CA GLY A 79 7.02 18.89 -5.65
C GLY A 79 7.20 19.66 -4.35
N GLY A 80 7.59 20.91 -4.48
CA GLY A 80 7.61 21.82 -3.35
C GLY A 80 7.62 23.27 -3.77
N PHE A 81 7.11 24.12 -2.90
CA PHE A 81 7.05 25.56 -3.11
C PHE A 81 7.79 26.27 -1.97
N VAL A 82 8.76 27.10 -2.33
CA VAL A 82 9.58 27.85 -1.38
C VAL A 82 9.13 29.31 -1.39
N LYS A 83 8.92 29.86 -0.20
CA LYS A 83 8.68 31.28 0.04
C LYS A 83 9.69 31.76 1.08
N ASP A 84 10.60 32.62 0.64
CA ASP A 84 11.59 33.30 1.47
C ASP A 84 11.39 34.82 1.36
N GLY A 85 11.97 35.61 2.27
CA GLY A 85 11.95 37.07 2.21
C GLY A 85 12.56 37.65 0.92
N ARG A 86 13.35 36.85 0.19
CA ARG A 86 13.95 37.19 -1.11
C ARG A 86 13.07 36.89 -2.33
N GLY A 87 12.03 36.06 -2.19
CA GLY A 87 11.17 35.68 -3.30
C GLY A 87 10.56 34.29 -3.19
N GLU A 88 10.01 33.81 -4.30
CA GLU A 88 9.31 32.53 -4.42
C GLU A 88 10.03 31.60 -5.41
N ALA A 89 10.12 30.31 -5.09
CA ALA A 89 10.72 29.30 -5.97
C ALA A 89 9.87 28.02 -6.01
N SER A 90 9.99 27.28 -7.11
CA SER A 90 9.22 26.05 -7.35
C SER A 90 10.15 24.88 -7.61
N LEU A 91 9.93 23.79 -6.89
CA LEU A 91 10.63 22.53 -6.98
C LEU A 91 9.68 21.49 -7.59
N LYS A 92 10.17 20.72 -8.56
CA LYS A 92 9.41 19.61 -9.15
C LYS A 92 10.36 18.55 -9.68
N ARG A 93 10.01 17.29 -9.48
CA ARG A 93 10.80 16.14 -9.92
C ARG A 93 9.91 15.00 -10.37
N ARG A 94 10.35 14.32 -11.42
CA ARG A 94 9.80 13.04 -11.86
C ARG A 94 10.44 11.92 -11.06
N ASN A 95 9.64 11.06 -10.44
CA ASN A 95 10.12 9.88 -9.74
C ASN A 95 9.91 8.61 -10.57
N ALA A 96 10.48 7.48 -10.09
CA ALA A 96 10.29 6.18 -10.71
C ALA A 96 8.83 5.74 -10.72
N ASP A 97 8.35 5.23 -11.86
CA ASP A 97 7.01 4.67 -11.94
C ASP A 97 6.81 3.57 -10.89
N TYR A 98 5.60 3.49 -10.34
CA TYR A 98 5.23 2.59 -9.24
C TYR A 98 5.92 2.89 -7.89
N CYS A 99 6.67 4.00 -7.77
CA CYS A 99 7.17 4.49 -6.48
C CYS A 99 6.01 4.70 -5.48
N LEU A 100 6.25 4.43 -4.21
CA LEU A 100 5.25 4.65 -3.17
C LEU A 100 5.05 6.14 -2.95
N VAL A 101 3.81 6.55 -2.68
CA VAL A 101 3.50 7.94 -2.27
C VAL A 101 4.36 8.36 -1.08
N PHE A 102 4.51 7.47 -0.09
CA PHE A 102 5.41 7.69 1.04
C PHE A 102 6.86 8.03 0.63
N ARG A 103 7.39 7.37 -0.41
CA ARG A 103 8.74 7.66 -0.91
C ARG A 103 8.76 8.98 -1.70
N SER A 104 7.74 9.28 -2.49
CA SER A 104 7.60 10.60 -3.14
C SER A 104 7.56 11.75 -2.12
N GLU A 105 6.89 11.58 -1.00
CA GLU A 105 6.86 12.56 0.09
C GLU A 105 8.24 12.76 0.72
N MET A 106 8.96 11.67 1.01
CA MET A 106 10.34 11.74 1.50
C MET A 106 11.26 12.48 0.53
N ILE A 107 11.12 12.18 -0.76
CA ILE A 107 11.86 12.83 -1.83
C ILE A 107 11.55 14.34 -1.88
N ALA A 108 10.30 14.75 -1.65
CA ALA A 108 9.94 16.15 -1.67
C ALA A 108 10.65 16.93 -0.54
N ILE A 109 10.76 16.33 0.64
CA ILE A 109 11.55 16.88 1.75
C ILE A 109 13.04 16.88 1.42
N ASP A 110 13.56 15.80 0.84
CA ASP A 110 14.96 15.72 0.41
C ASP A 110 15.32 16.86 -0.58
N MET A 111 14.45 17.11 -1.56
CA MET A 111 14.58 18.22 -2.51
C MET A 111 14.52 19.59 -1.83
N ALA A 112 13.67 19.74 -0.80
CA ALA A 112 13.61 20.98 -0.03
C ALA A 112 14.93 21.23 0.73
N LEU A 113 15.53 20.19 1.30
CA LEU A 113 16.81 20.30 2.00
C LEU A 113 17.97 20.59 1.03
N ASP A 114 17.97 19.98 -0.16
CA ASP A 114 18.93 20.32 -1.22
C ASP A 114 18.82 21.79 -1.63
N PHE A 115 17.59 22.29 -1.82
CA PHE A 115 17.39 23.70 -2.14
C PHE A 115 17.96 24.63 -1.06
N VAL A 116 17.75 24.31 0.22
CA VAL A 116 18.29 25.07 1.36
C VAL A 116 19.82 25.08 1.34
N LEU A 117 20.44 23.92 1.11
CA LEU A 117 21.90 23.78 1.03
C LEU A 117 22.49 24.54 -0.16
N GLU A 118 21.92 24.37 -1.36
CA GLU A 118 22.39 24.97 -2.61
C GLU A 118 22.28 26.50 -2.59
N HIS A 119 21.18 27.04 -2.05
CA HIS A 119 20.93 28.48 -1.99
C HIS A 119 21.47 29.13 -0.71
N GLN A 120 22.14 28.34 0.15
CA GLN A 120 22.73 28.79 1.40
C GLN A 120 21.74 29.59 2.25
N LEU A 121 20.50 29.09 2.35
CA LEU A 121 19.50 29.71 3.21
C LEU A 121 19.93 29.59 4.67
N PHE A 122 19.58 30.57 5.48
CA PHE A 122 19.97 30.66 6.89
C PHE A 122 18.80 31.20 7.73
N GLY A 123 18.91 31.07 9.05
CA GLY A 123 17.85 31.48 9.99
C GLY A 123 16.84 30.36 10.26
N GLU A 124 15.59 30.74 10.53
CA GLU A 124 14.51 29.78 10.78
C GLU A 124 13.88 29.33 9.46
N ILE A 125 13.86 28.01 9.24
CA ILE A 125 13.31 27.38 8.05
C ILE A 125 12.27 26.36 8.49
N ARG A 126 11.05 26.47 7.96
CA ARG A 126 9.97 25.54 8.25
C ARG A 126 9.53 24.81 6.98
N ILE A 127 9.78 23.50 6.96
CA ILE A 127 9.30 22.57 5.94
C ILE A 127 7.93 22.05 6.37
N LEU A 128 6.93 22.30 5.55
CA LEU A 128 5.53 21.98 5.76
C LEU A 128 5.15 20.81 4.84
N SER A 129 4.86 19.65 5.44
CA SER A 129 4.44 18.44 4.72
C SER A 129 3.11 17.95 5.27
N ASP A 130 2.24 17.44 4.41
CA ASP A 130 0.99 16.83 4.84
C ASP A 130 1.10 15.34 5.22
N SER A 131 2.26 14.75 4.93
CA SER A 131 2.60 13.36 5.23
C SER A 131 3.09 13.19 6.67
N ARG A 132 2.15 13.08 7.61
CA ARG A 132 2.44 12.79 9.03
C ARG A 132 3.37 11.60 9.18
N SER A 133 3.14 10.57 8.37
CA SER A 133 3.93 9.33 8.39
C SER A 133 5.39 9.58 8.05
N VAL A 134 5.71 10.50 7.14
CA VAL A 134 7.11 10.80 6.77
C VAL A 134 7.78 11.64 7.85
N VAL A 135 7.09 12.64 8.42
CA VAL A 135 7.65 13.44 9.52
C VAL A 135 7.92 12.54 10.74
N GLN A 136 6.96 11.68 11.11
CA GLN A 136 7.15 10.68 12.17
C GLN A 136 8.22 9.67 11.82
N TYR A 137 8.28 9.27 10.54
CA TYR A 137 9.32 8.38 10.07
C TYR A 137 10.64 9.02 10.38
N LEU A 138 10.94 10.23 9.89
CA LEU A 138 12.18 11.00 10.04
C LEU A 138 12.55 11.37 11.48
N ASP A 139 11.58 11.63 12.35
CA ASP A 139 11.80 11.87 13.78
C ASP A 139 12.44 10.65 14.47
N ASN A 140 12.05 9.44 14.06
CA ASN A 140 12.53 8.18 14.65
C ASN A 140 13.96 7.75 14.20
N TRP A 141 14.89 8.68 13.98
CA TRP A 141 16.10 8.44 13.17
C TRP A 141 17.18 7.61 13.81
N ARG A 142 17.08 7.42 15.12
CA ARG A 142 17.98 6.55 15.87
C ARG A 142 17.67 5.06 15.70
N ASN A 143 16.44 4.72 15.28
CA ASN A 143 15.93 3.36 15.35
C ASN A 143 15.93 2.61 14.00
N VAL A 144 16.09 3.31 12.87
CA VAL A 144 16.06 2.71 11.52
C VAL A 144 17.13 3.34 10.64
N SER A 145 17.92 2.51 9.98
CA SER A 145 19.12 2.90 9.22
C SER A 145 19.05 2.48 7.75
N ASP A 146 18.03 2.95 7.02
CA ASP A 146 18.03 2.87 5.56
C ASP A 146 18.86 4.00 4.94
N ARG A 147 19.40 3.78 3.73
CA ARG A 147 20.27 4.73 3.02
C ARG A 147 19.60 6.10 2.85
N TRP A 148 18.37 6.10 2.33
CA TRP A 148 17.61 7.32 2.00
C TRP A 148 17.42 8.23 3.20
N ARG A 149 17.01 7.64 4.32
CA ARG A 149 16.86 8.35 5.56
C ARG A 149 18.19 8.88 6.09
N MET A 150 19.26 8.11 5.98
CA MET A 150 20.60 8.56 6.39
C MET A 150 21.10 9.73 5.54
N ASP A 151 20.79 9.75 4.24
CA ASP A 151 21.13 10.87 3.36
C ASP A 151 20.40 12.16 3.80
N ILE A 152 19.09 12.08 4.04
CA ILE A 152 18.29 13.18 4.62
C ILE A 152 18.86 13.59 5.98
N PHE A 153 19.18 12.63 6.84
CA PHE A 153 19.76 12.90 8.17
C PHE A 153 21.10 13.64 8.06
N ASN A 154 21.98 13.25 7.14
CA ASN A 154 23.26 13.92 6.93
C ASN A 154 23.06 15.37 6.44
N LYS A 155 22.07 15.62 5.58
CA LYS A 155 21.68 16.98 5.17
C LYS A 155 21.17 17.79 6.36
N LEU A 156 20.28 17.23 7.18
CA LEU A 156 19.80 17.86 8.42
C LEU A 156 20.96 18.18 9.38
N LYS A 157 21.89 17.24 9.57
CA LYS A 157 23.09 17.43 10.42
C LYS A 157 24.03 18.52 9.87
N THR A 158 24.07 18.68 8.56
CA THR A 158 24.86 19.76 7.94
C THR A 158 24.20 21.11 8.21
N LEU A 159 22.88 21.19 8.02
CA LEU A 159 22.09 22.41 8.16
C LEU A 159 21.88 22.84 9.61
N CYS A 160 21.93 21.91 10.56
CA CYS A 160 21.72 22.21 11.99
C CYS A 160 22.79 23.16 12.57
N ASN A 161 23.91 23.35 11.87
CA ASN A 161 24.96 24.29 12.26
C ASN A 161 24.70 25.73 11.79
N SER A 162 23.80 25.93 10.81
CA SER A 162 23.55 27.23 10.17
C SER A 162 22.09 27.69 10.24
N CYS A 163 21.16 26.75 10.49
CA CYS A 163 19.73 26.99 10.45
C CYS A 163 19.03 26.39 11.66
N VAL A 164 17.90 26.99 12.02
CA VAL A 164 16.90 26.36 12.88
C VAL A 164 15.84 25.75 11.95
N LEU A 165 15.76 24.43 11.91
CA LEU A 165 14.91 23.68 10.98
C LEU A 165 13.71 23.07 11.70
N HIS A 166 12.53 23.32 11.16
CA HIS A 166 11.28 22.75 11.64
C HIS A 166 10.64 21.90 10.55
N LEU A 167 10.54 20.58 10.76
CA LEU A 167 9.69 19.71 9.94
C LEU A 167 8.32 19.65 10.60
N GLN A 168 7.36 20.35 10.02
CA GLN A 168 6.03 20.52 10.57
C GLN A 168 5.01 19.77 9.72
N TRP A 169 4.35 18.80 10.35
CA TRP A 169 3.18 18.17 9.77
C TRP A 169 2.00 19.16 9.76
N MET A 170 1.34 19.25 8.61
CA MET A 170 0.06 19.95 8.46
C MET A 170 -0.99 19.03 7.88
N LYS A 171 -2.28 19.35 8.04
CA LYS A 171 -3.30 18.52 7.44
C LYS A 171 -3.50 18.88 5.96
N SER A 172 -3.60 17.85 5.13
CA SER A 172 -3.87 17.97 3.70
C SER A 172 -5.26 18.56 3.39
N HIS A 173 -5.39 19.19 2.22
CA HIS A 173 -6.66 19.67 1.63
C HIS A 173 -7.42 20.72 2.45
N VAL A 174 -6.68 21.66 3.02
CA VAL A 174 -7.19 22.68 3.92
C VAL A 174 -7.45 24.03 3.21
N ASN A 175 -7.43 24.06 1.87
CA ASN A 175 -7.53 25.29 1.05
C ASN A 175 -6.50 26.34 1.48
N LEU A 176 -5.25 25.90 1.60
CA LEU A 176 -4.11 26.77 1.88
C LEU A 176 -3.42 27.04 0.54
N LYS A 177 -3.43 28.31 0.12
CA LYS A 177 -2.92 28.77 -1.18
C LYS A 177 -1.59 28.11 -1.60
N TYR A 178 -0.62 28.06 -0.69
CA TYR A 178 0.73 27.55 -0.99
C TYR A 178 0.83 26.02 -0.98
N ASN A 179 -0.04 25.34 -0.22
CA ASN A 179 -0.18 23.89 -0.32
C ASN A 179 -0.76 23.51 -1.68
N ASP A 180 -1.81 24.21 -2.12
CA ASP A 180 -2.42 23.98 -3.43
C ASP A 180 -1.42 24.18 -4.58
N ILE A 181 -0.44 25.09 -4.42
CA ILE A 181 0.66 25.25 -5.37
C ILE A 181 1.58 24.03 -5.36
N ALA A 182 1.94 23.48 -4.19
CA ALA A 182 2.72 22.25 -4.10
C ALA A 182 2.00 21.07 -4.77
N ASP A 183 0.69 20.92 -4.56
CA ASP A 183 -0.16 19.91 -5.22
C ASP A 183 -0.15 20.08 -6.76
N ILE A 184 -0.13 21.31 -7.26
CA ILE A 184 -0.02 21.59 -8.71
C ILE A 184 1.38 21.22 -9.22
N LEU A 185 2.43 21.57 -8.48
CA LEU A 185 3.81 21.29 -8.85
C LEU A 185 4.08 19.78 -8.91
N VAL A 186 3.55 19.02 -7.96
CA VAL A 186 3.71 17.56 -7.95
C VAL A 186 3.00 16.91 -9.14
N LYS A 187 1.78 17.38 -9.48
CA LYS A 187 1.05 16.93 -10.69
C LYS A 187 1.87 17.21 -11.95
N GLY A 188 2.45 18.40 -12.05
CA GLY A 188 3.42 18.73 -13.10
C GLY A 188 4.60 17.75 -13.12
N GLY A 189 5.18 17.45 -11.95
CA GLY A 189 6.25 16.48 -11.75
C GLY A 189 5.90 15.09 -12.26
N THR A 190 4.68 14.59 -12.05
CA THR A 190 4.25 13.25 -12.54
C THR A 190 4.20 13.15 -14.08
N THR A 191 4.08 14.28 -14.78
CA THR A 191 3.98 14.35 -16.25
C THR A 191 5.30 14.59 -16.95
N MET A 192 6.35 14.98 -16.20
CA MET A 192 7.66 15.24 -16.76
C MET A 192 8.28 13.97 -17.40
N PRO A 193 9.06 14.13 -18.48
CA PRO A 193 9.79 13.02 -19.08
C PRO A 193 10.80 12.47 -18.07
N GLN A 194 10.93 11.14 -18.03
CA GLN A 194 11.82 10.48 -17.10
C GLN A 194 13.21 10.33 -17.73
N ALA A 195 14.17 11.15 -17.30
CA ALA A 195 15.55 11.12 -17.79
C ALA A 195 16.40 10.04 -17.09
N TYR A 196 16.12 9.77 -15.81
CA TYR A 196 16.80 8.76 -14.99
C TYR A 196 15.77 7.98 -14.16
N VAL A 197 15.97 6.66 -14.04
CA VAL A 197 15.09 5.77 -13.28
C VAL A 197 15.88 5.29 -12.06
N GLU A 198 15.61 5.88 -10.90
CA GLU A 198 16.08 5.29 -9.64
C GLU A 198 15.48 3.88 -9.47
N PRO A 199 16.26 2.90 -8.98
CA PRO A 199 15.73 1.58 -8.66
C PRO A 199 14.61 1.64 -7.62
N LEU A 200 13.58 0.81 -7.81
CA LEU A 200 12.50 0.65 -6.85
C LEU A 200 12.96 -0.19 -5.65
N ILE A 201 12.50 0.15 -4.45
CA ILE A 201 12.78 -0.66 -3.26
C ILE A 201 12.00 -1.98 -3.29
N TYR A 202 12.43 -2.98 -2.52
CA TYR A 202 11.74 -4.28 -2.43
C TYR A 202 10.24 -4.15 -2.17
N LEU A 203 9.84 -3.24 -1.27
CA LEU A 203 8.43 -3.00 -0.94
C LEU A 203 7.62 -2.47 -2.12
N GLU A 204 8.24 -1.64 -2.98
CA GLU A 204 7.63 -1.14 -4.22
C GLU A 204 7.46 -2.25 -5.24
N LEU A 205 8.50 -3.06 -5.45
CA LEU A 205 8.44 -4.23 -6.33
C LEU A 205 7.40 -5.25 -5.85
N TYR A 206 7.36 -5.52 -4.55
CA TYR A 206 6.36 -6.39 -3.92
C TYR A 206 4.96 -5.83 -4.10
N SER A 207 4.75 -4.54 -3.82
CA SER A 207 3.44 -3.88 -3.97
C SER A 207 2.97 -3.91 -5.42
N ARG A 208 3.87 -3.63 -6.38
CA ARG A 208 3.61 -3.75 -7.81
C ARG A 208 3.25 -5.17 -8.21
N ARG A 209 3.98 -6.18 -7.73
CA ARG A 209 3.69 -7.59 -8.00
C ARG A 209 2.34 -8.00 -7.42
N LYS A 210 2.03 -7.57 -6.21
CA LYS A 210 0.74 -7.81 -5.54
C LYS A 210 -0.41 -7.14 -6.30
N ALA A 211 -0.22 -5.90 -6.77
CA ALA A 211 -1.21 -5.19 -7.59
C ALA A 211 -1.47 -5.93 -8.91
N PHE A 212 -0.41 -6.39 -9.60
CA PHE A 212 -0.54 -7.19 -10.82
C PHE A 212 -1.32 -8.49 -10.57
N VAL A 213 -0.99 -9.21 -9.51
CA VAL A 213 -1.73 -10.41 -9.09
C VAL A 213 -3.20 -10.05 -8.82
N ASN A 214 -3.47 -8.98 -8.08
CA ASN A 214 -4.84 -8.51 -7.78
C ASN A 214 -5.64 -8.13 -9.03
N ILE A 215 -5.02 -7.59 -10.07
CA ILE A 215 -5.68 -7.33 -11.36
C ILE A 215 -6.07 -8.66 -12.02
N SER A 216 -5.18 -9.67 -12.02
CA SER A 216 -5.52 -11.02 -12.46
C SER A 216 -6.65 -11.67 -11.63
N TRP A 217 -6.83 -11.27 -10.37
CA TRP A 217 -7.99 -11.67 -9.56
C TRP A 217 -9.29 -10.97 -9.99
N ARG A 218 -9.23 -9.73 -10.51
CA ARG A 218 -10.40 -8.95 -10.92
C ARG A 218 -10.99 -9.38 -12.26
N HIS A 219 -10.17 -9.96 -13.14
CA HIS A 219 -10.66 -10.53 -14.39
C HIS A 219 -11.08 -11.98 -14.14
N PRO A 220 -12.39 -12.28 -14.06
CA PRO A 220 -12.81 -13.66 -14.13
C PRO A 220 -12.31 -14.28 -15.45
N PRO A 221 -11.89 -15.56 -15.46
CA PRO A 221 -11.62 -16.29 -16.68
C PRO A 221 -12.79 -16.15 -17.65
N VAL A 222 -12.49 -16.07 -18.94
CA VAL A 222 -13.50 -16.10 -20.01
C VAL A 222 -14.10 -17.50 -20.05
N HIS A 223 -15.08 -17.73 -19.18
CA HIS A 223 -15.87 -18.95 -19.12
C HIS A 223 -17.30 -18.51 -18.83
N SER A 224 -18.29 -19.17 -19.47
CA SER A 224 -19.73 -18.93 -19.29
C SER A 224 -20.21 -18.97 -17.83
N TRP A 225 -19.35 -19.49 -16.95
CA TRP A 225 -19.57 -19.62 -15.51
C TRP A 225 -19.43 -18.29 -14.76
N TYR A 226 -18.54 -17.39 -15.20
CA TYR A 226 -18.26 -16.14 -14.47
C TYR A 226 -19.15 -14.97 -14.93
N GLY A 227 -20.25 -15.25 -15.62
CA GLY A 227 -21.19 -14.27 -16.18
C GLY A 227 -22.05 -13.50 -15.16
N SER A 228 -21.56 -13.30 -13.94
CA SER A 228 -22.13 -12.30 -13.03
C SER A 228 -21.61 -10.91 -13.40
N GLU A 229 -22.45 -9.87 -13.30
CA GLU A 229 -22.19 -8.47 -13.74
C GLU A 229 -20.92 -7.80 -13.18
N GLY A 230 -20.17 -8.46 -12.31
CA GLY A 230 -18.85 -8.04 -11.87
C GLY A 230 -18.43 -8.71 -10.56
N PRO A 231 -17.20 -8.43 -10.08
CA PRO A 231 -16.77 -8.81 -8.74
C PRO A 231 -17.70 -8.18 -7.69
N GLY A 232 -18.40 -9.01 -6.90
CA GLY A 232 -19.28 -8.54 -5.83
C GLY A 232 -20.79 -8.59 -6.15
N ALA A 233 -21.19 -9.07 -7.32
CA ALA A 233 -22.58 -9.46 -7.57
C ALA A 233 -22.99 -10.56 -6.59
N ALA A 234 -23.76 -10.19 -5.56
CA ALA A 234 -24.18 -11.11 -4.52
C ALA A 234 -25.34 -11.96 -5.01
N ILE A 235 -25.26 -13.28 -4.80
CA ILE A 235 -26.47 -14.11 -4.89
C ILE A 235 -27.41 -13.63 -3.77
N HIS A 236 -28.60 -13.15 -4.15
CA HIS A 236 -29.63 -12.76 -3.19
C HIS A 236 -30.17 -13.99 -2.44
N PHE A 237 -29.44 -14.42 -1.41
CA PHE A 237 -29.79 -15.54 -0.53
C PHE A 237 -29.88 -15.06 0.92
N LYS A 238 -31.04 -15.25 1.54
CA LYS A 238 -31.24 -15.03 2.98
C LYS A 238 -30.82 -16.29 3.75
N GLY A 239 -29.56 -16.33 4.16
CA GLY A 239 -29.02 -17.37 5.02
C GLY A 239 -27.90 -16.84 5.90
N ASP A 240 -27.25 -17.70 6.67
CA ASP A 240 -26.14 -17.25 7.51
C ASP A 240 -24.94 -16.78 6.67
N ARG A 241 -24.04 -16.00 7.29
CA ARG A 241 -22.87 -15.43 6.60
C ARG A 241 -21.97 -16.52 6.01
N LYS A 242 -21.92 -17.73 6.59
CA LYS A 242 -21.07 -18.82 6.12
C LYS A 242 -21.62 -19.41 4.83
N ASP A 243 -22.92 -19.64 4.78
CA ASP A 243 -23.64 -20.18 3.63
C ASP A 243 -23.63 -19.19 2.46
N GLN A 244 -23.87 -17.91 2.73
CA GLN A 244 -23.73 -16.84 1.74
C GLN A 244 -22.31 -16.79 1.16
N THR A 245 -21.29 -16.90 2.02
CA THR A 245 -19.88 -16.91 1.57
C THR A 245 -19.54 -18.18 0.77
N ALA A 246 -20.09 -19.34 1.14
CA ALA A 246 -19.84 -20.60 0.45
C ALA A 246 -20.44 -20.59 -0.96
N LEU A 247 -21.70 -20.15 -1.10
CA LEU A 247 -22.36 -19.98 -2.39
C LEU A 247 -21.65 -18.94 -3.25
N ALA A 248 -21.30 -17.77 -2.69
CA ALA A 248 -20.54 -16.76 -3.42
C ALA A 248 -19.21 -17.32 -3.95
N ARG A 249 -18.44 -18.04 -3.12
CA ARG A 249 -17.16 -18.66 -3.51
C ARG A 249 -17.29 -19.73 -4.58
N LEU A 250 -18.36 -20.51 -4.55
CA LEU A 250 -18.68 -21.51 -5.56
C LEU A 250 -19.01 -20.83 -6.89
N THR A 251 -19.86 -19.82 -6.88
CA THR A 251 -20.26 -19.08 -8.08
C THR A 251 -19.07 -18.34 -8.70
N CYS A 252 -18.21 -17.71 -7.91
CA CYS A 252 -17.03 -17.02 -8.42
C CYS A 252 -15.78 -17.92 -8.53
N GLY A 253 -15.88 -19.22 -8.24
CA GLY A 253 -14.75 -20.16 -8.21
C GLY A 253 -13.56 -19.75 -7.33
N HIS A 254 -13.76 -18.84 -6.37
CA HIS A 254 -12.70 -18.35 -5.47
C HIS A 254 -12.57 -19.26 -4.25
N PHE A 255 -12.17 -20.50 -4.49
CA PHE A 255 -11.89 -21.46 -3.42
C PHE A 255 -10.58 -21.13 -2.71
N LYS A 256 -10.48 -21.44 -1.42
CA LYS A 256 -9.24 -21.22 -0.63
C LYS A 256 -8.03 -21.97 -1.18
N THR A 257 -8.27 -23.08 -1.86
CA THR A 257 -7.20 -23.94 -2.39
C THR A 257 -6.88 -23.67 -3.86
N LEU A 258 -7.46 -22.62 -4.45
CA LEU A 258 -7.16 -22.19 -5.81
C LEU A 258 -5.70 -21.75 -5.91
N ARG A 259 -4.94 -22.35 -6.82
CA ARG A 259 -3.57 -21.95 -7.13
C ARG A 259 -3.53 -21.27 -8.49
N PHE A 260 -2.60 -20.34 -8.65
CA PHE A 260 -2.37 -19.65 -9.92
C PHE A 260 -1.00 -20.02 -10.46
N SER A 261 -0.97 -20.52 -11.69
CA SER A 261 0.21 -20.50 -12.56
C SER A 261 0.07 -19.33 -13.55
N PRO A 262 1.13 -18.87 -14.23
CA PRO A 262 1.06 -17.69 -15.09
C PRO A 262 -0.09 -17.79 -16.12
N GLY A 263 -1.18 -17.05 -15.89
CA GLY A 263 -2.38 -17.04 -16.74
C GLY A 263 -3.50 -18.02 -16.35
N ASP A 264 -3.21 -19.08 -15.59
CA ASP A 264 -4.14 -20.20 -15.38
C ASP A 264 -4.56 -20.39 -13.92
N LYS A 265 -5.87 -20.52 -13.71
CA LYS A 265 -6.47 -20.98 -12.46
C LYS A 265 -6.35 -22.50 -12.38
N LYS A 266 -5.59 -23.01 -11.40
CA LYS A 266 -5.48 -24.44 -11.10
C LYS A 266 -6.33 -24.78 -9.88
N PHE A 267 -7.36 -25.60 -10.09
CA PHE A 267 -8.19 -26.11 -9.01
C PHE A 267 -7.56 -27.37 -8.42
N ASN A 268 -7.83 -27.65 -7.15
CA ASN A 268 -7.46 -28.95 -6.57
C ASN A 268 -8.32 -30.06 -7.18
N ILE A 269 -7.90 -31.32 -7.07
CA ILE A 269 -8.71 -32.45 -7.51
C ILE A 269 -9.98 -32.55 -6.65
N CYS A 270 -11.11 -32.82 -7.30
CA CYS A 270 -12.41 -33.02 -6.67
C CYS A 270 -12.36 -34.19 -5.69
N THR A 271 -12.71 -33.94 -4.44
CA THR A 271 -12.66 -34.97 -3.39
C THR A 271 -13.72 -36.06 -3.54
N LYS A 272 -14.75 -35.83 -4.37
CA LYS A 272 -15.84 -36.79 -4.59
C LYS A 272 -15.50 -37.80 -5.69
N CYS A 273 -15.01 -37.34 -6.84
CA CYS A 273 -14.64 -38.24 -7.95
C CYS A 273 -13.15 -38.60 -7.97
N ASN A 274 -12.29 -37.80 -7.32
CA ASN A 274 -10.83 -37.93 -7.27
C ASN A 274 -10.12 -38.00 -8.64
N MET A 275 -10.78 -37.58 -9.72
CA MET A 275 -10.27 -37.69 -11.09
C MET A 275 -10.15 -36.36 -11.83
N ILE A 276 -11.02 -35.40 -11.51
CA ILE A 276 -11.15 -34.13 -12.26
C ILE A 276 -10.88 -32.97 -11.31
N GLU A 277 -10.34 -31.88 -11.85
CA GLU A 277 -10.22 -30.61 -11.13
C GLU A 277 -11.58 -30.17 -10.55
N ALA A 278 -11.56 -29.72 -9.30
CA ALA A 278 -12.69 -29.20 -8.54
C ALA A 278 -13.07 -27.80 -9.03
N THR A 279 -13.25 -27.65 -10.34
CA THR A 279 -13.87 -26.47 -10.91
C THR A 279 -15.30 -26.39 -10.36
N PRO A 280 -15.85 -25.18 -10.25
CA PRO A 280 -17.22 -25.02 -9.80
C PRO A 280 -18.23 -25.88 -10.59
N GLN A 281 -18.05 -25.99 -11.91
CA GLN A 281 -18.89 -26.83 -12.79
C GLN A 281 -18.78 -28.29 -12.42
N HIS A 282 -17.56 -28.79 -12.32
CA HIS A 282 -17.36 -30.16 -11.97
C HIS A 282 -17.90 -30.47 -10.57
N LEU A 283 -17.80 -29.55 -9.61
CA LEU A 283 -18.38 -29.73 -8.28
C LEU A 283 -19.91 -29.87 -8.32
N LEU A 284 -20.61 -29.08 -9.16
CA LEU A 284 -22.06 -29.22 -9.35
C LEU A 284 -22.42 -30.50 -10.11
N ASP A 285 -21.74 -30.80 -11.21
CA ASP A 285 -21.96 -32.00 -12.01
C ASP A 285 -21.75 -33.27 -11.17
N CYS A 286 -20.71 -33.26 -10.34
CA CYS A 286 -20.37 -34.39 -9.48
C CYS A 286 -21.45 -34.63 -8.42
N ILE A 287 -22.27 -33.63 -8.06
CA ILE A 287 -23.44 -33.77 -7.19
C ILE A 287 -24.77 -33.74 -7.95
N ALA A 288 -24.74 -33.93 -9.28
CA ALA A 288 -25.89 -33.94 -10.17
C ALA A 288 -26.75 -32.67 -10.10
N LEU A 289 -26.10 -31.51 -9.99
CA LEU A 289 -26.73 -30.20 -10.03
C LEU A 289 -26.32 -29.43 -11.28
N VAL A 290 -27.22 -28.57 -11.75
CA VAL A 290 -26.98 -27.67 -12.87
C VAL A 290 -26.75 -26.27 -12.31
N TYR A 291 -25.88 -25.49 -12.97
CA TYR A 291 -25.53 -24.11 -12.58
C TYR A 291 -26.75 -23.21 -12.34
N ASP A 292 -27.80 -23.36 -13.14
CA ASP A 292 -29.05 -22.62 -13.00
C ASP A 292 -29.69 -22.78 -11.61
N GLY A 293 -29.44 -23.91 -10.94
CA GLY A 293 -29.80 -24.14 -9.54
C GLY A 293 -29.14 -23.16 -8.57
N LEU A 294 -27.92 -22.69 -8.82
CA LEU A 294 -27.24 -21.70 -7.96
C LEU A 294 -27.92 -20.34 -7.98
N LEU A 295 -28.50 -19.95 -9.11
CA LEU A 295 -29.15 -18.65 -9.28
C LEU A 295 -30.63 -18.71 -8.91
N LYS A 296 -31.32 -19.80 -9.29
CA LYS A 296 -32.77 -19.93 -9.09
C LYS A 296 -33.17 -20.56 -7.76
N ARG A 297 -32.33 -21.45 -7.20
CA ARG A 297 -32.61 -22.22 -5.97
C ARG A 297 -31.35 -22.43 -5.10
N PRO A 298 -30.69 -21.33 -4.65
CA PRO A 298 -29.45 -21.41 -3.87
C PRO A 298 -29.59 -22.20 -2.56
N ASP A 299 -30.78 -22.21 -1.97
CA ASP A 299 -31.19 -23.00 -0.81
C ASP A 299 -31.07 -24.51 -1.07
N PHE A 300 -31.61 -24.98 -2.20
CA PHE A 300 -31.56 -26.39 -2.58
C PHE A 300 -30.13 -26.86 -2.87
N VAL A 301 -29.33 -26.03 -3.54
CA VAL A 301 -27.91 -26.35 -3.80
C VAL A 301 -27.14 -26.49 -2.49
N LEU A 302 -27.37 -25.57 -1.56
CA LEU A 302 -26.74 -25.61 -0.24
C LEU A 302 -27.15 -26.85 0.56
N GLU A 303 -28.43 -27.23 0.52
CA GLU A 303 -28.93 -28.44 1.16
C GLU A 303 -28.26 -29.69 0.58
N MET A 304 -28.14 -29.78 -0.75
CA MET A 304 -27.48 -30.89 -1.43
C MET A 304 -25.98 -30.95 -1.11
N MET A 305 -25.32 -29.79 -0.94
CA MET A 305 -23.92 -29.73 -0.51
C MET A 305 -23.73 -30.19 0.93
N LYS A 306 -24.65 -29.83 1.83
CA LYS A 306 -24.64 -30.26 3.24
C LYS A 306 -25.05 -31.73 3.41
N GLY A 307 -26.02 -32.21 2.63
CA GLY A 307 -26.55 -33.57 2.71
C GLY A 307 -25.61 -34.64 2.16
N ASN A 308 -24.83 -34.32 1.12
CA ASN A 308 -23.78 -35.20 0.61
C ASN A 308 -22.61 -35.38 1.61
N ASP A 309 -22.51 -34.56 2.65
CA ASP A 309 -21.52 -34.72 3.73
C ASP A 309 -21.87 -35.91 4.66
N ARG A 310 -23.16 -36.28 4.80
CA ARG A 310 -23.60 -37.38 5.69
C ARG A 310 -23.31 -38.79 5.14
N ARG A 311 -23.26 -38.99 3.82
CA ARG A 311 -22.86 -40.30 3.23
C ARG A 311 -21.34 -40.52 3.23
N LEU A 312 -20.55 -39.54 3.66
CA LEU A 312 -19.09 -39.57 3.70
C LEU A 312 -18.51 -39.90 5.09
N GLU A 313 -19.35 -40.36 6.04
CA GLU A 313 -18.98 -40.65 7.43
C GLU A 313 -17.96 -41.80 7.62
N ARG A 314 -17.58 -42.54 6.57
CA ARG A 314 -16.58 -43.62 6.66
C ARG A 314 -15.25 -43.37 5.97
N ARG A 315 -15.06 -42.24 5.29
CA ARG A 315 -13.72 -41.81 4.84
C ARG A 315 -13.61 -40.30 5.02
N ARG A 316 -12.79 -39.90 6.01
CA ARG A 316 -12.32 -38.52 6.24
C ARG A 316 -12.12 -37.79 4.90
N PHE A 317 -12.44 -36.48 4.87
CA PHE A 317 -12.29 -35.48 3.77
C PHE A 317 -13.62 -35.09 3.06
N LYS A 318 -14.49 -34.24 3.64
CA LYS A 318 -14.41 -32.78 3.91
C LYS A 318 -14.62 -31.91 2.65
N ILE A 319 -15.83 -31.96 2.06
CA ILE A 319 -16.33 -30.95 1.08
C ILE A 319 -16.38 -29.56 1.75
N LEU A 320 -16.75 -29.53 3.03
CA LEU A 320 -16.64 -28.31 3.83
C LEU A 320 -15.19 -27.77 3.94
N LYS A 321 -14.10 -28.53 3.73
CA LYS A 321 -12.73 -27.96 3.80
C LYS A 321 -12.42 -27.01 2.62
N ILE A 322 -13.10 -27.19 1.50
CA ILE A 322 -12.99 -26.29 0.34
C ILE A 322 -13.64 -24.93 0.68
N PHE A 323 -14.62 -24.91 1.60
CA PHE A 323 -15.43 -23.74 1.94
C PHE A 323 -15.29 -23.21 3.39
N SER A 324 -14.73 -23.95 4.35
CA SER A 324 -14.77 -23.64 5.78
C SER A 324 -13.62 -22.76 6.28
N PHE A 325 -13.97 -21.85 7.20
CA PHE A 325 -13.11 -21.05 8.05
C PHE A 325 -12.56 -21.88 9.22
N ASN A 326 -11.28 -21.73 9.56
CA ASN A 326 -10.82 -21.96 10.93
C ASN A 326 -10.69 -20.57 11.60
N ARG A 327 -11.48 -20.34 12.65
CA ARG A 327 -11.06 -19.56 13.80
C ARG A 327 -10.55 -20.60 14.78
N ASP A 328 -9.25 -20.67 14.97
CA ASP A 328 -8.66 -21.08 16.23
C ASP A 328 -7.47 -20.13 16.44
N GLY A 329 -7.56 -19.34 17.51
CA GLY A 329 -6.47 -18.45 17.92
C GLY A 329 -5.29 -19.27 18.41
N ASN A 330 -4.09 -18.72 18.23
CA ASN A 330 -2.78 -19.28 18.54
C ASN A 330 -2.35 -20.44 17.63
N THR A 331 -1.72 -20.08 16.52
CA THR A 331 -0.27 -20.28 16.34
C THR A 331 0.15 -19.71 14.97
N GLU A 332 1.11 -18.80 15.04
CA GLU A 332 2.11 -18.41 14.02
C GLU A 332 1.85 -18.75 12.55
N ASP A 333 1.90 -17.69 11.74
CA ASP A 333 2.27 -17.71 10.34
C ASP A 333 3.43 -18.69 10.06
N LYS A 334 3.11 -19.86 9.50
CA LYS A 334 4.06 -20.66 8.73
C LYS A 334 3.43 -21.01 7.40
N ILE A 335 3.58 -20.09 6.45
CA ILE A 335 3.65 -20.46 5.03
C ILE A 335 4.94 -21.27 4.88
N ILE A 336 4.81 -22.59 5.02
CA ILE A 336 5.87 -23.52 4.65
C ILE A 336 5.93 -23.51 3.12
N TYR A 337 6.95 -22.85 2.57
CA TYR A 337 7.46 -23.17 1.24
C TYR A 337 8.02 -24.59 1.30
N SER A 338 7.40 -25.56 0.61
CA SER A 338 8.11 -26.78 0.24
C SER A 338 8.89 -26.51 -1.06
N MET A 339 10.12 -26.03 -0.91
CA MET A 339 11.21 -26.37 -1.83
C MET A 339 11.96 -27.58 -1.26
N ASN A 340 12.59 -28.36 -2.14
CA ASN A 340 13.23 -29.67 -1.97
C ASN A 340 12.27 -30.85 -2.12
N GLU A 341 12.54 -31.89 -2.91
CA GLU A 341 13.71 -32.35 -3.66
C GLU A 341 13.17 -33.40 -4.65
N ASN A 342 13.60 -33.38 -5.90
CA ASN A 342 13.61 -34.56 -6.76
C ASN A 342 14.81 -34.41 -7.71
N ILE A 343 16.00 -34.45 -7.11
CA ILE A 343 17.20 -34.89 -7.80
C ILE A 343 17.22 -36.40 -7.64
N SER A 344 16.68 -37.11 -8.62
CA SER A 344 17.02 -38.50 -8.84
C SER A 344 18.27 -38.49 -9.70
N LEU A 345 19.40 -38.87 -9.09
CA LEU A 345 20.64 -39.21 -9.78
C LEU A 345 20.36 -40.32 -10.79
N ASN A 346 20.68 -40.05 -12.05
CA ASN A 346 21.47 -40.91 -12.93
C ASN A 346 22.03 -40.07 -14.08
#